data_AF-A0A1Y6L3B8-F1
#
_entry.id   AF-A0A1Y6L3B8-F1
#
_cell.length_a   1.000
_cell.length_b   1.000
_cell.length_c   1.000
_cell.angle_alpha   90.00
_cell.angle_beta   90.00
_cell.angle_gamma   90.00
#
_symmetry.space_group_name_H-M   'P 1'
#
loop_
_entity.id
_entity.type
_entity.pdbx_description
1 polymer ?
#
loop_
_entity_poly.entity_id
_entity_poly.type
_entity_poly.pdbx_seq_one_letter_code
_entity_poly.pdbx_strand_id
1 'polypeptide(L)'
;MVRTSLFAALAAAAVVGATNVDGPIDVLEARQDARIATPPSGPPKGKGPGKGKGPKGPPGYPGGPPKGPPKRPVNSKALQLAIRESELAKKARELERAAYSTPQRNRVFSSEGHTNTLDMITGYLDTVDDYYTYEVQEFQALYSQASGNLTVEGTAYEPTIYQYSTSGEITAPIVVVNNLGCEAGDYPAEVSGNIALISRGTCPFGDKSALANQAGAAAAIIYNNIAGPVSGGTLGPTNPNGLYVPTVGISQDEGLALVQLATAGEPIGELQVDSVIENRTTYNIIAQTTGGDQNNVLAVGAHSDSVFAGPGINDDGSGTIGILETALQLAKFKTHNAVRFCFWSAEEFGLLGSTYYTQTLSAEEAEKIKLYLNYDMIASPNYVIALYDGDGSAFNLTGPPGSAEAEQFLASYFADLNIPTTETDFDGRSDYGPFLDIGIPAGGIFTGAEELKTVEEAALFGGEAGVAYDVNYHQVGDNYDNLNFEAFTINSKAIAASVAHYSTSFKTLPPRDREYEIKARSAQHSHPHARSLRAKNIHAKHDCGAAPKETI
;
A
#
# COMPACT_ATOMS: atom_id res chain seq x y z
N MET A 1 5.55 32.99 -53.56
CA MET A 1 6.79 33.79 -53.71
C MET A 1 7.54 33.69 -52.37
N VAL A 2 8.31 32.63 -52.13
CA VAL A 2 9.70 32.34 -52.57
C VAL A 2 10.76 33.00 -51.66
N ARG A 3 11.37 32.16 -50.80
CA ARG A 3 12.79 32.01 -50.34
C ARG A 3 12.83 31.77 -48.83
N THR A 4 12.99 30.55 -48.30
CA THR A 4 14.05 29.51 -48.40
C THR A 4 15.41 29.95 -47.86
N SER A 5 15.88 29.29 -46.79
CA SER A 5 17.28 29.07 -46.35
C SER A 5 17.24 28.14 -45.13
N LEU A 6 17.11 26.80 -45.26
CA LEU A 6 18.19 25.81 -45.42
C LEU A 6 19.57 26.20 -44.87
N PHE A 7 19.97 25.59 -43.77
CA PHE A 7 21.36 25.19 -43.51
C PHE A 7 21.35 23.76 -42.93
N ALA A 8 21.99 22.86 -43.66
CA ALA A 8 22.35 21.51 -43.26
C ALA A 8 23.86 21.35 -43.53
N ALA A 9 24.60 20.79 -42.58
CA ALA A 9 25.90 20.12 -42.75
C ALA A 9 26.16 19.35 -41.43
N LEU A 10 25.99 18.02 -41.36
CA LEU A 10 26.89 16.93 -41.77
C LEU A 10 28.30 16.97 -41.14
N ALA A 11 28.53 16.04 -40.20
CA ALA A 11 29.79 15.34 -39.93
C ALA A 11 29.41 14.06 -39.15
N ALA A 12 29.30 12.88 -39.78
CA ALA A 12 30.36 11.97 -40.27
C ALA A 12 31.09 11.21 -39.15
N ALA A 13 30.67 9.94 -39.02
CA ALA A 13 31.34 8.72 -38.57
C ALA A 13 32.84 8.76 -38.18
N ALA A 14 33.14 8.10 -37.05
CA ALA A 14 34.38 7.36 -36.85
C ALA A 14 34.08 6.03 -36.13
N VAL A 15 34.09 4.96 -36.92
CA VAL A 15 34.28 3.57 -36.49
C VAL A 15 35.77 3.25 -36.64
N VAL A 16 36.32 2.45 -35.72
CA VAL A 16 37.50 1.54 -35.74
C VAL A 16 38.08 1.62 -34.31
N GLY A 17 38.30 0.57 -33.52
CA GLY A 17 38.36 -0.87 -33.75
C GLY A 17 39.39 -1.42 -32.76
N ALA A 18 39.00 -2.39 -31.94
CA ALA A 18 39.91 -3.23 -31.15
C ALA A 18 39.19 -4.56 -30.88
N THR A 19 39.26 -5.47 -31.85
CA THR A 19 40.06 -6.71 -31.81
C THR A 19 39.51 -7.77 -30.85
N ASN A 20 38.83 -8.75 -31.46
CA ASN A 20 38.62 -10.09 -30.94
C ASN A 20 39.95 -10.71 -30.49
N VAL A 21 39.91 -11.39 -29.35
CA VAL A 21 40.84 -12.46 -29.03
C VAL A 21 40.01 -13.64 -28.52
N ASP A 22 39.99 -14.70 -29.31
CA ASP A 22 39.44 -16.01 -28.98
C ASP A 22 40.22 -16.69 -27.85
N GLY A 23 39.51 -17.38 -26.95
CA GLY A 23 40.08 -18.29 -25.96
C GLY A 23 39.03 -18.79 -24.96
N PRO A 24 38.98 -20.10 -24.62
CA PRO A 24 37.78 -20.76 -24.13
C PRO A 24 37.52 -20.47 -22.65
N ILE A 25 36.26 -20.20 -22.28
CA ILE A 25 35.84 -20.21 -20.89
C ILE A 25 35.40 -21.63 -20.54
N ASP A 26 36.19 -22.23 -19.65
CA ASP A 26 36.05 -23.55 -19.06
C ASP A 26 34.66 -23.72 -18.41
N VAL A 27 33.94 -24.75 -18.84
CA VAL A 27 32.73 -25.25 -18.20
C VAL A 27 33.17 -26.04 -16.98
N LEU A 28 33.15 -25.42 -15.79
CA LEU A 28 33.30 -26.15 -14.54
C LEU A 28 31.99 -26.87 -14.20
N GLU A 29 31.95 -28.16 -14.54
CA GLU A 29 31.02 -29.13 -13.96
C GLU A 29 31.13 -29.14 -12.43
N ALA A 30 30.12 -28.59 -11.74
CA ALA A 30 29.93 -28.87 -10.33
C ALA A 30 29.25 -30.25 -10.19
N ARG A 31 30.08 -31.30 -10.09
CA ARG A 31 29.65 -32.59 -9.55
C ARG A 31 29.34 -32.44 -8.07
N GLN A 32 28.09 -32.56 -7.68
CA GLN A 32 27.73 -32.92 -6.30
C GLN A 32 27.18 -34.34 -6.28
N ASP A 33 28.00 -35.24 -5.73
CA ASP A 33 27.66 -36.62 -5.45
C ASP A 33 26.45 -36.70 -4.50
N ALA A 34 25.39 -37.34 -5.00
CA ALA A 34 24.32 -37.84 -4.17
C ALA A 34 24.84 -38.90 -3.19
N ARG A 35 24.76 -38.62 -1.89
CA ARG A 35 24.72 -39.67 -0.85
C ARG A 35 23.38 -39.61 -0.15
N ILE A 36 22.57 -40.61 -0.46
CA ILE A 36 21.33 -40.97 0.21
C ILE A 36 21.65 -41.30 1.67
N ALA A 37 21.16 -40.49 2.60
CA ALA A 37 21.07 -40.83 4.02
C ALA A 37 19.59 -41.01 4.37
N THR A 38 19.25 -42.20 4.84
CA THR A 38 17.91 -42.60 5.29
C THR A 38 17.43 -41.78 6.49
N PRO A 39 16.12 -41.48 6.61
CA PRO A 39 15.58 -40.74 7.74
C PRO A 39 15.45 -41.65 8.97
N PRO A 40 15.84 -41.20 10.19
CA PRO A 40 15.48 -41.91 11.40
C PRO A 40 14.02 -41.66 11.76
N SER A 41 13.35 -42.78 12.03
CA SER A 41 11.99 -42.93 12.53
C SER A 41 11.81 -42.40 13.97
N GLY A 42 10.71 -41.67 14.20
CA GLY A 42 10.03 -41.60 15.50
C GLY A 42 9.86 -40.18 16.07
N PRO A 43 8.65 -39.81 16.53
CA PRO A 43 8.40 -38.50 17.12
C PRO A 43 8.96 -38.43 18.56
N PRO A 44 9.55 -37.31 18.99
CA PRO A 44 9.84 -37.10 20.39
C PRO A 44 8.53 -36.92 21.17
N LYS A 45 8.34 -37.76 22.19
CA LYS A 45 7.17 -37.76 23.08
C LYS A 45 7.04 -36.40 23.79
N GLY A 46 5.97 -35.67 23.48
CA GLY A 46 5.53 -34.50 24.23
C GLY A 46 5.14 -34.87 25.67
N LYS A 47 5.70 -34.16 26.65
CA LYS A 47 5.14 -34.09 28.01
C LYS A 47 4.02 -33.06 28.00
N GLY A 48 2.82 -33.46 28.44
CA GLY A 48 1.63 -32.61 28.52
C GLY A 48 1.75 -31.43 29.50
N PRO A 49 0.73 -30.54 29.55
CA PRO A 49 0.82 -29.26 30.23
C PRO A 49 0.74 -29.45 31.75
N GLY A 50 1.86 -29.18 32.42
CA GLY A 50 1.89 -29.05 33.88
C GLY A 50 1.35 -27.69 34.29
N LYS A 51 0.30 -27.67 35.13
CA LYS A 51 -0.15 -26.48 35.86
C LYS A 51 0.96 -26.01 36.81
N GLY A 52 1.84 -25.13 36.33
CA GLY A 52 2.88 -24.47 37.12
C GLY A 52 2.29 -23.25 37.85
N LYS A 53 2.20 -23.34 39.18
CA LYS A 53 1.97 -22.19 40.05
C LYS A 53 3.10 -21.18 39.83
N GLY A 54 2.76 -19.91 39.65
CA GLY A 54 3.73 -18.83 39.43
C GLY A 54 4.81 -18.77 40.52
N PRO A 55 6.02 -18.31 40.18
CA PRO A 55 7.06 -18.12 41.17
C PRO A 55 6.62 -17.01 42.14
N LYS A 56 6.55 -17.36 43.43
CA LYS A 56 6.41 -16.38 44.50
C LYS A 56 7.64 -15.47 44.45
N GLY A 57 7.43 -14.19 44.17
CA GLY A 57 8.48 -13.18 44.23
C GLY A 57 9.11 -13.10 45.63
N PRO A 58 10.39 -12.75 45.73
CA PRO A 58 11.04 -12.51 47.02
C PRO A 58 10.41 -11.28 47.70
N PRO A 59 10.38 -11.22 49.05
CA PRO A 59 9.76 -10.13 49.77
C PRO A 59 10.66 -8.88 49.75
N GLY A 60 10.10 -7.76 49.28
CA GLY A 60 10.61 -6.41 49.55
C GLY A 60 11.62 -5.87 48.53
N TYR A 61 11.11 -5.23 47.47
CA TYR A 61 11.79 -4.13 46.80
C TYR A 61 10.98 -2.84 47.03
N PRO A 62 11.52 -1.83 47.73
CA PRO A 62 10.89 -0.53 47.80
C PRO A 62 11.18 0.23 46.49
N GLY A 63 10.12 0.64 45.79
CA GLY A 63 10.17 1.65 44.73
C GLY A 63 10.69 1.15 43.39
N GLY A 64 9.79 1.10 42.39
CA GLY A 64 10.20 1.23 41.00
C GLY A 64 10.97 2.55 40.78
N PRO A 65 11.65 2.71 39.63
CA PRO A 65 12.44 3.90 39.35
C PRO A 65 11.62 5.17 39.61
N PRO A 66 12.23 6.23 40.18
CA PRO A 66 11.52 7.45 40.52
C PRO A 66 10.81 7.99 39.27
N LYS A 67 9.50 8.17 39.37
CA LYS A 67 8.71 8.85 38.33
C LYS A 67 9.40 10.17 38.03
N GLY A 68 9.80 10.37 36.78
CA GLY A 68 10.36 11.64 36.32
C GLY A 68 9.41 12.80 36.65
N PRO A 69 9.89 14.05 36.56
CA PRO A 69 9.04 15.22 36.80
C PRO A 69 7.77 15.14 35.95
N PRO A 70 6.60 15.55 36.46
CA PRO A 70 5.33 15.42 35.75
C PRO A 70 5.40 16.12 34.38
N LYS A 71 5.06 15.40 33.32
CA LYS A 71 5.04 15.91 31.93
C LYS A 71 4.03 17.06 31.82
N ARG A 72 4.39 18.13 31.11
CA ARG A 72 3.52 19.30 30.88
C ARG A 72 2.44 18.97 29.85
N PRO A 73 1.25 19.60 29.87
CA PRO A 73 0.26 19.47 28.81
C PRO A 73 0.89 19.74 27.43
N VAL A 74 0.45 19.00 26.41
CA VAL A 74 0.92 19.17 25.04
C VAL A 74 0.72 20.63 24.59
N ASN A 75 1.74 21.17 23.95
CA ASN A 75 1.71 22.51 23.38
C ASN A 75 2.06 22.41 21.90
N SER A 76 1.14 22.82 21.04
CA SER A 76 1.26 22.66 19.59
C SER A 76 2.56 23.28 19.05
N LYS A 77 2.86 24.53 19.41
CA LYS A 77 4.09 25.21 18.96
C LYS A 77 5.37 24.50 19.43
N ALA A 78 5.40 24.02 20.68
CA ALA A 78 6.56 23.30 21.22
C ALA A 78 6.75 21.93 20.57
N LEU A 79 5.66 21.21 20.27
CA LEU A 79 5.72 19.92 19.58
C LEU A 79 6.19 20.10 18.13
N GLN A 80 5.64 21.09 17.41
CA GLN A 80 6.08 21.44 16.06
C GLN A 80 7.57 21.84 16.00
N LEU A 81 8.04 22.66 16.95
CA LEU A 81 9.46 23.05 17.03
C LEU A 81 10.40 21.88 17.34
N ALA A 82 9.87 20.79 17.90
CA ALA A 82 10.64 19.59 18.17
C ALA A 82 10.85 18.73 16.92
N ILE A 83 9.99 18.87 15.90
CA ILE A 83 10.15 18.24 14.59
C ILE A 83 11.28 18.95 13.84
N ARG A 84 12.36 18.22 13.57
CA ARG A 84 13.57 18.74 12.91
C ARG A 84 13.83 17.98 11.61
N GLU A 85 14.08 18.72 10.53
CA GLU A 85 14.49 18.18 9.24
C GLU A 85 15.67 17.19 9.38
N SER A 86 16.65 17.49 10.25
CA SER A 86 17.78 16.59 10.49
C SER A 86 17.39 15.22 11.05
N GLU A 87 16.33 15.15 11.88
CA GLU A 87 15.84 13.89 12.43
C GLU A 87 15.01 13.12 11.41
N LEU A 88 14.24 13.83 10.57
CA LEU A 88 13.52 13.25 9.43
C LEU A 88 14.50 12.65 8.42
N ALA A 89 15.51 13.43 8.01
CA ALA A 89 16.59 12.99 7.13
C ALA A 89 17.36 11.78 7.68
N LYS A 90 17.71 11.80 8.97
CA LYS A 90 18.37 10.65 9.60
C LYS A 90 17.53 9.38 9.48
N LYS A 91 16.23 9.45 9.78
CA LYS A 91 15.31 8.32 9.70
C LYS A 91 15.07 7.86 8.26
N ALA A 92 15.00 8.79 7.30
CA ALA A 92 14.88 8.44 5.89
C ALA A 92 16.10 7.64 5.40
N ARG A 93 17.32 8.02 5.82
CA ARG A 93 18.53 7.22 5.55
C ARG A 93 18.52 5.86 6.25
N GLU A 94 17.93 5.77 7.44
CA GLU A 94 17.79 4.48 8.16
C GLU A 94 16.81 3.55 7.44
N LEU A 95 15.68 4.07 7.00
CA LEU A 95 14.68 3.33 6.23
C LEU A 95 15.22 2.86 4.88
N GLU A 96 15.96 3.71 4.16
CA GLU A 96 16.65 3.33 2.93
C GLU A 96 17.65 2.21 3.17
N ARG A 97 18.39 2.25 4.29
CA ARG A 97 19.28 1.14 4.67
C ARG A 97 18.52 -0.14 4.99
N ALA A 98 17.33 -0.06 5.60
CA ALA A 98 16.49 -1.22 5.88
C ALA A 98 16.05 -1.92 4.58
N ALA A 99 15.73 -1.15 3.54
CA ALA A 99 15.46 -1.69 2.19
C ALA A 99 16.75 -2.26 1.55
N TYR A 100 17.82 -1.46 1.52
CA TYR A 100 19.06 -1.76 0.78
C TYR A 100 19.95 -2.82 1.44
N SER A 101 19.67 -3.24 2.66
CA SER A 101 20.33 -4.41 3.27
C SER A 101 19.93 -5.73 2.61
N THR A 102 18.92 -5.72 1.73
CA THR A 102 18.47 -6.88 0.96
C THR A 102 18.81 -6.74 -0.52
N PRO A 103 18.98 -7.85 -1.26
CA PRO A 103 19.18 -7.81 -2.71
C PRO A 103 18.03 -7.15 -3.47
N GLN A 104 16.80 -7.24 -2.94
CA GLN A 104 15.58 -6.71 -3.56
C GLN A 104 15.49 -5.18 -3.43
N ARG A 105 16.16 -4.59 -2.43
CA ARG A 105 16.23 -3.14 -2.21
C ARG A 105 14.84 -2.47 -2.09
N ASN A 106 13.88 -3.21 -1.55
CA ASN A 106 12.51 -2.77 -1.30
C ASN A 106 12.05 -3.22 0.09
N ARG A 107 10.83 -2.85 0.47
CA ARG A 107 10.19 -3.18 1.76
C ARG A 107 8.83 -3.84 1.56
N VAL A 108 8.67 -4.62 0.49
CA VAL A 108 7.45 -5.40 0.23
C VAL A 108 7.06 -6.21 1.46
N PHE A 109 5.79 -6.23 1.84
CA PHE A 109 5.37 -6.89 3.07
C PHE A 109 5.85 -8.35 3.16
N SER A 110 6.11 -8.81 4.39
CA SER A 110 6.76 -10.09 4.69
C SER A 110 8.16 -10.31 4.10
N SER A 111 8.77 -9.33 3.43
CA SER A 111 10.19 -9.38 3.06
C SER A 111 11.10 -9.09 4.26
N GLU A 112 12.39 -9.39 4.11
CA GLU A 112 13.41 -9.01 5.08
C GLU A 112 13.52 -7.48 5.20
N GLY A 113 13.38 -6.74 4.10
CA GLY A 113 13.42 -5.27 4.11
C GLY A 113 12.24 -4.65 4.89
N HIS A 114 11.06 -5.25 4.77
CA HIS A 114 9.91 -4.86 5.59
C HIS A 114 10.13 -5.22 7.07
N THR A 115 10.68 -6.41 7.36
CA THR A 115 11.02 -6.81 8.75
C THR A 115 11.98 -5.80 9.40
N ASN A 116 13.03 -5.40 8.67
CA ASN A 116 13.98 -4.37 9.13
C ASN A 116 13.30 -3.02 9.39
N THR A 117 12.22 -2.72 8.65
CA THR A 117 11.41 -1.50 8.85
C THR A 117 10.62 -1.55 10.14
N LEU A 118 9.95 -2.68 10.40
CA LEU A 118 9.22 -2.90 11.65
C LEU A 118 10.17 -2.88 12.86
N ASP A 119 11.36 -3.46 12.73
CA ASP A 119 12.42 -3.42 13.75
C ASP A 119 12.92 -2.00 14.00
N MET A 120 13.08 -1.19 12.94
CA MET A 120 13.42 0.23 13.08
C MET A 120 12.33 0.99 13.87
N ILE A 121 11.06 0.81 13.52
CA ILE A 121 9.93 1.48 14.17
C ILE A 121 9.87 1.10 15.65
N THR A 122 9.88 -0.19 15.96
CA THR A 122 9.82 -0.70 17.34
C THR A 122 11.04 -0.29 18.15
N GLY A 123 12.24 -0.32 17.56
CA GLY A 123 13.46 0.15 18.21
C GLY A 123 13.41 1.64 18.61
N TYR A 124 12.73 2.48 17.85
CA TYR A 124 12.45 3.86 18.25
C TYR A 124 11.41 3.96 19.37
N LEU A 125 10.31 3.20 19.28
CA LEU A 125 9.26 3.19 20.30
C LEU A 125 9.78 2.68 21.66
N ASP A 126 10.71 1.74 21.66
CA ASP A 126 11.37 1.23 22.88
C ASP A 126 12.16 2.32 23.63
N THR A 127 12.54 3.42 22.97
CA THR A 127 13.18 4.57 23.64
C THR A 127 12.22 5.40 24.50
N VAL A 128 10.91 5.15 24.37
CA VAL A 128 9.81 5.84 25.05
C VAL A 128 8.76 4.83 25.56
N ASP A 129 9.22 3.64 25.97
CA ASP A 129 8.41 2.51 26.45
C ASP A 129 7.54 2.83 27.68
N ASP A 130 7.90 3.84 28.46
CA ASP A 130 7.11 4.35 29.59
C ASP A 130 5.86 5.12 29.15
N TYR A 131 5.82 5.57 27.89
CA TYR A 131 4.77 6.44 27.35
C TYR A 131 3.79 5.71 26.44
N TYR A 132 4.24 4.67 25.74
CA TYR A 132 3.41 3.89 24.83
C TYR A 132 3.29 2.44 25.28
N THR A 133 2.09 1.87 25.14
CA THR A 133 1.93 0.42 24.96
C THR A 133 1.77 0.18 23.47
N TYR A 134 2.55 -0.73 22.89
CA TYR A 134 2.36 -1.12 21.49
C TYR A 134 2.07 -2.61 21.34
N GLU A 135 1.24 -2.91 20.34
CA GLU A 135 0.93 -4.26 19.86
C GLU A 135 1.63 -4.48 18.52
N VAL A 136 2.29 -5.63 18.38
CA VAL A 136 2.71 -6.17 17.09
C VAL A 136 1.58 -7.08 16.62
N GLN A 137 0.64 -6.53 15.86
CA GLN A 137 -0.59 -7.23 15.48
C GLN A 137 -0.30 -8.15 14.29
N GLU A 138 -0.19 -9.45 14.57
CA GLU A 138 0.01 -10.49 13.56
C GLU A 138 -1.27 -10.76 12.75
N PHE A 139 -1.13 -10.86 11.43
CA PHE A 139 -2.20 -11.35 10.56
C PHE A 139 -1.65 -12.07 9.32
N GLN A 140 -2.55 -12.75 8.60
CA GLN A 140 -2.26 -13.40 7.32
C GLN A 140 -2.77 -12.52 6.18
N ALA A 141 -1.91 -12.21 5.22
CA ALA A 141 -2.21 -11.43 4.03
C ALA A 141 -1.93 -12.24 2.76
N LEU A 142 -2.75 -12.06 1.73
CA LEU A 142 -2.55 -12.73 0.44
C LEU A 142 -1.46 -12.00 -0.34
N TYR A 143 -0.28 -12.59 -0.38
CA TYR A 143 0.85 -12.14 -1.18
C TYR A 143 0.65 -12.51 -2.65
N SER A 144 1.02 -11.60 -3.54
CA SER A 144 1.11 -11.88 -4.96
C SER A 144 2.39 -11.31 -5.57
N GLN A 145 3.07 -12.13 -6.35
CA GLN A 145 4.15 -11.68 -7.21
C GLN A 145 4.02 -12.41 -8.53
N ALA A 146 4.17 -11.68 -9.63
CA ALA A 146 4.12 -12.30 -10.94
C ALA A 146 5.19 -11.70 -11.86
N SER A 147 5.62 -12.49 -12.81
CA SER A 147 6.39 -12.10 -13.99
C SER A 147 5.73 -12.68 -15.22
N GLY A 148 5.97 -12.12 -16.40
CA GLY A 148 5.43 -12.67 -17.62
C GLY A 148 6.09 -12.12 -18.87
N ASN A 149 5.85 -12.80 -19.98
CA ASN A 149 6.26 -12.40 -21.32
C ASN A 149 5.05 -12.48 -22.26
N LEU A 150 5.07 -11.66 -23.30
CA LEU A 150 4.06 -11.67 -24.35
C LEU A 150 4.77 -11.58 -25.70
N THR A 151 4.46 -12.52 -26.59
CA THR A 151 4.87 -12.48 -28.00
C THR A 151 3.63 -12.61 -28.88
N VAL A 152 3.53 -11.83 -29.94
CA VAL A 152 2.44 -11.96 -30.93
C VAL A 152 3.06 -12.03 -32.32
N GLU A 153 2.80 -13.11 -33.06
CA GLU A 153 3.38 -13.36 -34.39
C GLU A 153 4.92 -13.17 -34.42
N GLY A 154 5.59 -13.64 -33.37
CA GLY A 154 7.05 -13.51 -33.21
C GLY A 154 7.55 -12.13 -32.79
N THR A 155 6.68 -11.15 -32.57
CA THR A 155 7.02 -9.82 -32.04
C THR A 155 6.88 -9.82 -30.52
N ALA A 156 7.96 -9.55 -29.80
CA ALA A 156 7.95 -9.45 -28.34
C ALA A 156 7.39 -8.11 -27.86
N TYR A 157 6.64 -8.15 -26.76
CA TYR A 157 6.09 -7.01 -26.03
C TYR A 157 6.67 -6.99 -24.61
N GLU A 158 6.69 -5.82 -23.97
CA GLU A 158 7.07 -5.65 -22.57
C GLU A 158 5.79 -5.49 -21.72
N PRO A 159 5.16 -6.60 -21.29
CA PRO A 159 3.89 -6.52 -20.59
C PRO A 159 4.04 -5.92 -19.19
N THR A 160 3.07 -5.09 -18.81
CA THR A 160 2.81 -4.78 -17.40
C THR A 160 2.19 -5.99 -16.73
N ILE A 161 2.73 -6.39 -15.58
CA ILE A 161 2.19 -7.52 -14.82
C ILE A 161 1.23 -7.02 -13.75
N TYR A 162 0.00 -7.54 -13.77
CA TYR A 162 -0.99 -7.22 -12.73
C TYR A 162 -0.76 -8.08 -11.48
N GLN A 163 -0.82 -7.45 -10.30
CA GLN A 163 -0.92 -8.19 -9.04
C GLN A 163 -2.15 -9.12 -9.07
N TYR A 164 -2.00 -10.31 -8.51
CA TYR A 164 -3.00 -11.40 -8.48
C TYR A 164 -3.34 -12.04 -9.84
N SER A 165 -2.62 -11.71 -10.92
CA SER A 165 -2.70 -12.49 -12.15
C SER A 165 -2.31 -13.94 -11.87
N THR A 166 -3.08 -14.88 -12.42
CA THR A 166 -2.83 -16.32 -12.29
C THR A 166 -1.73 -16.78 -13.24
N SER A 167 -1.06 -17.88 -12.90
CA SER A 167 -0.05 -18.48 -13.77
C SER A 167 -0.68 -19.18 -14.97
N GLY A 168 0.02 -19.16 -16.11
CA GLY A 168 -0.34 -19.94 -17.27
C GLY A 168 0.61 -19.73 -18.44
N GLU A 169 0.63 -20.71 -19.34
CA GLU A 169 1.35 -20.67 -20.62
C GLU A 169 0.32 -20.94 -21.73
N ILE A 170 0.03 -19.92 -22.54
CA ILE A 170 -1.06 -19.94 -23.51
C ILE A 170 -0.50 -19.56 -24.88
N THR A 171 -0.78 -20.41 -25.87
CA THR A 171 -0.60 -20.09 -27.29
C THR A 171 -1.95 -20.21 -27.98
N ALA A 172 -2.57 -19.08 -28.30
CA ALA A 172 -3.90 -19.07 -28.91
C ALA A 172 -4.15 -17.77 -29.71
N PRO A 173 -5.13 -17.77 -30.63
CA PRO A 173 -5.62 -16.55 -31.27
C PRO A 173 -6.00 -15.45 -30.28
N ILE A 174 -5.77 -14.21 -30.66
CA ILE A 174 -6.23 -13.02 -29.94
C ILE A 174 -7.59 -12.57 -30.49
N VAL A 175 -8.55 -12.37 -29.59
CA VAL A 175 -9.92 -11.96 -29.92
C VAL A 175 -10.25 -10.63 -29.24
N VAL A 176 -10.71 -9.65 -30.03
CA VAL A 176 -11.11 -8.34 -29.51
C VAL A 176 -12.41 -8.47 -28.73
N VAL A 177 -12.39 -8.00 -27.48
CA VAL A 177 -13.59 -7.87 -26.64
C VAL A 177 -14.32 -6.57 -27.01
N ASN A 178 -15.65 -6.62 -27.07
CA ASN A 178 -16.46 -5.46 -27.43
C ASN A 178 -16.47 -4.41 -26.31
N ASN A 179 -16.76 -3.16 -26.67
CA ASN A 179 -16.88 -2.05 -25.74
C ASN A 179 -15.65 -1.94 -24.82
N LEU A 180 -15.86 -2.06 -23.50
CA LEU A 180 -14.80 -2.01 -22.50
C LEU A 180 -14.63 -3.35 -21.77
N GLY A 181 -15.36 -4.42 -22.10
CA GLY A 181 -15.31 -5.67 -21.34
C GLY A 181 -15.76 -5.51 -19.88
N CYS A 182 -16.74 -4.63 -19.64
CA CYS A 182 -17.26 -4.37 -18.30
C CYS A 182 -18.53 -5.19 -17.99
N GLU A 183 -19.14 -5.78 -19.01
CA GLU A 183 -20.33 -6.61 -18.88
C GLU A 183 -20.09 -7.98 -19.51
N ALA A 184 -20.76 -9.02 -19.02
CA ALA A 184 -20.64 -10.37 -19.58
C ALA A 184 -21.00 -10.42 -21.08
N GLY A 185 -21.89 -9.55 -21.55
CA GLY A 185 -22.29 -9.45 -22.96
C GLY A 185 -21.24 -8.83 -23.88
N ASP A 186 -20.18 -8.23 -23.33
CA ASP A 186 -19.10 -7.65 -24.12
C ASP A 186 -18.18 -8.71 -24.75
N TYR A 187 -18.18 -9.93 -24.20
CA TYR A 187 -17.28 -11.02 -24.59
C TYR A 187 -17.92 -11.88 -25.68
N PRO A 188 -17.44 -11.81 -26.94
CA PRO A 188 -17.99 -12.61 -28.01
C PRO A 188 -17.66 -14.11 -27.83
N ALA A 189 -18.41 -14.99 -28.47
CA ALA A 189 -18.29 -16.45 -28.27
C ALA A 189 -16.91 -16.98 -28.69
N GLU A 190 -16.27 -16.31 -29.63
CA GLU A 190 -14.94 -16.58 -30.17
C GLU A 190 -13.83 -16.47 -29.11
N VAL A 191 -14.07 -15.77 -27.99
CA VAL A 191 -13.08 -15.65 -26.91
C VAL A 191 -12.84 -16.99 -26.21
N SER A 192 -13.79 -17.93 -26.26
CA SER A 192 -13.67 -19.23 -25.59
C SER A 192 -12.47 -20.02 -26.13
N GLY A 193 -11.52 -20.35 -25.23
CA GLY A 193 -10.25 -21.02 -25.56
C GLY A 193 -9.15 -20.10 -26.08
N ASN A 194 -9.43 -18.81 -26.26
CA ASN A 194 -8.55 -17.81 -26.90
C ASN A 194 -8.12 -16.71 -25.92
N ILE A 195 -7.27 -15.80 -26.37
CA ILE A 195 -6.77 -14.67 -25.58
C ILE A 195 -7.71 -13.46 -25.79
N ALA A 196 -8.33 -12.97 -24.72
CA ALA A 196 -9.19 -11.78 -24.76
C ALA A 196 -8.36 -10.49 -24.81
N LEU A 197 -8.53 -9.66 -25.85
CA LEU A 197 -7.94 -8.32 -25.94
C LEU A 197 -8.96 -7.26 -25.52
N ILE A 198 -8.70 -6.57 -24.41
CA ILE A 198 -9.69 -5.75 -23.71
C ILE A 198 -9.16 -4.32 -23.55
N SER A 199 -9.96 -3.31 -23.90
CA SER A 199 -9.60 -1.92 -23.62
C SER A 199 -9.68 -1.62 -22.13
N ARG A 200 -8.69 -0.92 -21.57
CA ARG A 200 -8.84 -0.23 -20.28
C ARG A 200 -10.02 0.74 -20.37
N GLY A 201 -10.74 0.89 -19.26
CA GLY A 201 -11.98 1.66 -19.19
C GLY A 201 -12.35 1.99 -17.76
N THR A 202 -13.66 2.09 -17.51
CA THR A 202 -14.22 2.52 -16.21
C THR A 202 -14.34 1.41 -15.19
N CYS A 203 -14.44 0.15 -15.61
CA CYS A 203 -14.51 -0.99 -14.70
C CYS A 203 -13.11 -1.49 -14.26
N PRO A 204 -13.00 -2.08 -13.06
CA PRO A 204 -11.76 -2.68 -12.54
C PRO A 204 -11.13 -3.71 -13.47
N PHE A 205 -9.79 -3.83 -13.44
CA PHE A 205 -9.04 -4.86 -14.18
C PHE A 205 -9.46 -6.28 -13.78
N GLY A 206 -9.72 -6.50 -12.49
CA GLY A 206 -10.20 -7.78 -11.97
C GLY A 206 -11.51 -8.23 -12.58
N ASP A 207 -12.46 -7.30 -12.81
CA ASP A 207 -13.73 -7.62 -13.46
C ASP A 207 -13.52 -8.07 -14.90
N LYS A 208 -12.65 -7.36 -15.64
CA LYS A 208 -12.30 -7.73 -17.02
C LYS A 208 -11.69 -9.13 -17.10
N SER A 209 -10.78 -9.47 -16.19
CA SER A 209 -10.16 -10.79 -16.14
C SER A 209 -11.15 -11.88 -15.74
N ALA A 210 -11.98 -11.63 -14.71
CA ALA A 210 -12.97 -12.59 -14.24
C ALA A 210 -14.10 -12.82 -15.25
N LEU A 211 -14.55 -11.78 -15.96
CA LEU A 211 -15.54 -11.91 -17.04
C LEU A 211 -14.95 -12.63 -18.26
N ALA A 212 -13.67 -12.39 -18.59
CA ALA A 212 -12.96 -13.17 -19.61
C ALA A 212 -12.96 -14.67 -19.25
N ASN A 213 -12.65 -15.00 -17.99
CA ASN A 213 -12.74 -16.37 -17.48
C ASN A 213 -14.16 -16.94 -17.60
N GLN A 214 -15.20 -16.18 -17.25
CA GLN A 214 -16.60 -16.62 -17.41
C GLN A 214 -16.96 -16.91 -18.88
N ALA A 215 -16.42 -16.13 -19.82
CA ALA A 215 -16.58 -16.35 -21.26
C ALA A 215 -15.73 -17.53 -21.79
N GLY A 216 -14.88 -18.12 -20.93
CA GLY A 216 -14.01 -19.25 -21.25
C GLY A 216 -12.71 -18.84 -21.93
N ALA A 217 -12.27 -17.59 -21.81
CA ALA A 217 -10.96 -17.16 -22.28
C ALA A 217 -9.84 -18.00 -21.64
N ALA A 218 -8.78 -18.26 -22.40
CA ALA A 218 -7.57 -18.91 -21.88
C ALA A 218 -6.65 -17.89 -21.17
N ALA A 219 -6.66 -16.64 -21.61
CA ALA A 219 -5.90 -15.53 -21.02
C ALA A 219 -6.52 -14.18 -21.40
N ALA A 220 -6.02 -13.09 -20.83
CA ALA A 220 -6.43 -11.73 -21.17
C ALA A 220 -5.23 -10.77 -21.34
N ILE A 221 -5.36 -9.84 -22.29
CA ILE A 221 -4.47 -8.71 -22.51
C ILE A 221 -5.30 -7.45 -22.38
N ILE A 222 -4.94 -6.56 -21.46
CA ILE A 222 -5.61 -5.28 -21.25
C ILE A 222 -4.73 -4.16 -21.79
N TYR A 223 -5.18 -3.42 -22.79
CA TYR A 223 -4.40 -2.31 -23.32
C TYR A 223 -4.85 -0.97 -22.73
N ASN A 224 -3.88 -0.08 -22.51
CA ASN A 224 -4.12 1.21 -21.88
C ASN A 224 -5.06 2.10 -22.71
N ASN A 225 -5.74 3.04 -22.05
CA ASN A 225 -6.64 4.02 -22.69
C ASN A 225 -6.05 5.44 -22.73
N ILE A 226 -4.82 5.60 -22.24
CA ILE A 226 -3.99 6.79 -22.35
C ILE A 226 -2.62 6.39 -22.91
N ALA A 227 -1.86 7.34 -23.44
CA ALA A 227 -0.54 7.10 -23.99
C ALA A 227 0.42 6.51 -22.94
N GLY A 228 1.28 5.60 -23.39
CA GLY A 228 2.24 4.89 -22.52
C GLY A 228 1.73 3.55 -21.96
N PRO A 229 2.60 2.81 -21.27
CA PRO A 229 2.24 1.53 -20.66
C PRO A 229 1.23 1.72 -19.53
N VAL A 230 0.56 0.63 -19.13
CA VAL A 230 -0.21 0.61 -17.90
C VAL A 230 0.78 0.78 -16.73
N SER A 231 0.61 1.83 -15.91
CA SER A 231 1.50 2.10 -14.78
C SER A 231 1.12 1.25 -13.57
N GLY A 232 1.55 -0.02 -13.58
CA GLY A 232 1.18 -0.99 -12.56
C GLY A 232 -0.32 -1.31 -12.54
N GLY A 233 -0.76 -2.11 -11.56
CA GLY A 233 -2.17 -2.39 -11.36
C GLY A 233 -2.43 -3.70 -10.65
N THR A 234 -3.66 -3.86 -10.17
CA THR A 234 -4.09 -5.05 -9.43
C THR A 234 -5.38 -5.60 -10.01
N LEU A 235 -5.49 -6.93 -10.08
CA LEU A 235 -6.78 -7.58 -10.29
C LEU A 235 -7.61 -7.60 -9.00
N GLY A 236 -7.00 -7.30 -7.86
CA GLY A 236 -7.56 -7.51 -6.53
C GLY A 236 -7.43 -8.98 -6.08
N PRO A 237 -7.40 -9.25 -4.77
CA PRO A 237 -7.18 -10.61 -4.25
C PRO A 237 -8.35 -11.57 -4.55
N THR A 238 -9.55 -11.04 -4.73
CA THR A 238 -10.77 -11.78 -5.09
C THR A 238 -11.69 -10.92 -5.95
N ASN A 239 -12.53 -11.58 -6.76
CA ASN A 239 -13.53 -10.88 -7.57
C ASN A 239 -14.91 -11.55 -7.47
N PRO A 240 -16.01 -10.78 -7.39
CA PRO A 240 -17.38 -11.33 -7.36
C PRO A 240 -17.74 -12.13 -8.61
N ASN A 241 -17.16 -11.77 -9.76
CA ASN A 241 -17.36 -12.45 -11.04
C ASN A 241 -16.56 -13.76 -11.12
N GLY A 242 -15.74 -14.11 -10.13
CA GLY A 242 -15.10 -15.42 -10.02
C GLY A 242 -13.58 -15.38 -10.16
N LEU A 243 -13.02 -16.46 -10.71
CA LEU A 243 -11.57 -16.64 -10.85
C LEU A 243 -11.00 -15.84 -12.02
N TYR A 244 -9.74 -15.46 -11.93
CA TYR A 244 -8.99 -14.78 -12.98
C TYR A 244 -8.33 -15.77 -13.95
N VAL A 245 -8.17 -15.31 -15.20
CA VAL A 245 -7.22 -15.89 -16.16
C VAL A 245 -5.87 -15.18 -16.08
N PRO A 246 -4.78 -15.77 -16.60
CA PRO A 246 -3.51 -15.05 -16.76
C PRO A 246 -3.75 -13.75 -17.51
N THR A 247 -3.37 -12.62 -16.91
CA THR A 247 -3.72 -11.29 -17.41
C THR A 247 -2.51 -10.36 -17.37
N VAL A 248 -2.24 -9.71 -18.49
CA VAL A 248 -1.17 -8.71 -18.62
C VAL A 248 -1.69 -7.40 -19.20
N GLY A 249 -1.00 -6.31 -18.92
CA GLY A 249 -1.24 -4.99 -19.47
C GLY A 249 -0.26 -4.65 -20.60
N ILE A 250 -0.70 -3.87 -21.60
CA ILE A 250 0.18 -3.29 -22.63
C ILE A 250 -0.17 -1.81 -22.88
N SER A 251 0.68 -1.08 -23.60
CA SER A 251 0.40 0.32 -23.94
C SER A 251 -0.81 0.48 -24.87
N GLN A 252 -1.34 1.69 -24.93
CA GLN A 252 -2.45 2.01 -25.82
C GLN A 252 -2.10 1.74 -27.29
N ASP A 253 -0.92 2.20 -27.73
CA ASP A 253 -0.51 2.09 -29.14
C ASP A 253 -0.31 0.64 -29.57
N GLU A 254 0.31 -0.19 -28.71
CA GLU A 254 0.46 -1.63 -28.93
C GLU A 254 -0.91 -2.32 -29.00
N GLY A 255 -1.82 -1.99 -28.08
CA GLY A 255 -3.18 -2.52 -28.06
C GLY A 255 -3.97 -2.20 -29.31
N LEU A 256 -3.92 -0.95 -29.76
CA LEU A 256 -4.60 -0.52 -30.99
C LEU A 256 -4.03 -1.22 -32.23
N ALA A 257 -2.72 -1.47 -32.27
CA ALA A 257 -2.10 -2.27 -33.32
C ALA A 257 -2.60 -3.73 -33.30
N LEU A 258 -2.69 -4.34 -32.11
CA LEU A 258 -3.25 -5.70 -31.95
C LEU A 258 -4.73 -5.76 -32.34
N VAL A 259 -5.53 -4.74 -32.04
CA VAL A 259 -6.94 -4.66 -32.50
C VAL A 259 -7.01 -4.69 -34.03
N GLN A 260 -6.13 -3.96 -34.73
CA GLN A 260 -6.10 -3.97 -36.19
C GLN A 260 -5.71 -5.35 -36.74
N LEU A 261 -4.70 -5.98 -36.15
CA LEU A 261 -4.26 -7.34 -36.52
C LEU A 261 -5.38 -8.37 -36.31
N ALA A 262 -6.05 -8.34 -35.16
CA ALA A 262 -7.15 -9.25 -34.81
C ALA A 262 -8.45 -8.98 -35.58
N THR A 263 -8.62 -7.76 -36.14
CA THR A 263 -9.73 -7.47 -37.06
C THR A 263 -9.43 -7.98 -38.48
N ALA A 264 -8.15 -8.03 -38.86
CA ALA A 264 -7.71 -8.46 -40.19
C ALA A 264 -7.50 -9.98 -40.32
N GLY A 265 -7.33 -10.68 -39.20
CA GLY A 265 -7.10 -12.12 -39.15
C GLY A 265 -7.09 -12.65 -37.71
N GLU A 266 -6.48 -13.81 -37.49
CA GLU A 266 -6.42 -14.48 -36.18
C GLU A 266 -4.96 -14.53 -35.69
N PRO A 267 -4.38 -13.40 -35.24
CA PRO A 267 -3.00 -13.37 -34.80
C PRO A 267 -2.81 -14.26 -33.57
N ILE A 268 -1.76 -15.06 -33.57
CA ILE A 268 -1.43 -15.97 -32.47
C ILE A 268 -0.60 -15.21 -31.43
N GLY A 269 -1.13 -15.15 -30.20
CA GLY A 269 -0.42 -14.69 -29.02
C GLY A 269 0.17 -15.86 -28.24
N GLU A 270 1.38 -15.68 -27.77
CA GLU A 270 2.10 -16.54 -26.82
C GLU A 270 2.28 -15.74 -25.52
N LEU A 271 1.53 -16.11 -24.49
CA LEU A 271 1.53 -15.45 -23.19
C LEU A 271 1.97 -16.44 -22.12
N GLN A 272 3.03 -16.09 -21.41
CA GLN A 272 3.47 -16.79 -20.21
C GLN A 272 3.34 -15.85 -19.01
N VAL A 273 2.69 -16.32 -17.95
CA VAL A 273 2.68 -15.67 -16.65
C VAL A 273 3.11 -16.69 -15.60
N ASP A 274 4.13 -16.34 -14.84
CA ASP A 274 4.59 -17.08 -13.67
C ASP A 274 4.23 -16.28 -12.42
N SER A 275 3.29 -16.80 -11.62
CA SER A 275 2.79 -16.15 -10.41
C SER A 275 3.03 -16.99 -9.16
N VAL A 276 3.29 -16.31 -8.06
CA VAL A 276 3.24 -16.82 -6.69
C VAL A 276 2.10 -16.11 -5.99
N ILE A 277 1.09 -16.87 -5.56
CA ILE A 277 -0.04 -16.37 -4.77
C ILE A 277 -0.16 -17.26 -3.53
N GLU A 278 0.12 -16.69 -2.36
CA GLU A 278 0.15 -17.45 -1.10
C GLU A 278 -0.20 -16.56 0.09
N ASN A 279 -0.68 -17.15 1.19
CA ASN A 279 -0.84 -16.38 2.42
C ASN A 279 0.52 -16.26 3.11
N ARG A 280 0.89 -15.05 3.50
CA ARG A 280 2.08 -14.76 4.32
C ARG A 280 1.67 -14.11 5.62
N THR A 281 2.41 -14.45 6.68
CA THR A 281 2.32 -13.74 7.96
C THR A 281 2.99 -12.38 7.83
N THR A 282 2.31 -11.34 8.31
CA THR A 282 2.85 -9.98 8.43
C THR A 282 2.28 -9.29 9.66
N TYR A 283 2.74 -8.08 9.96
CA TYR A 283 2.43 -7.41 11.22
C TYR A 283 2.14 -5.92 11.02
N ASN A 284 1.09 -5.42 11.67
CA ASN A 284 0.94 -3.99 11.94
C ASN A 284 1.65 -3.64 13.25
N ILE A 285 2.11 -2.40 13.42
CA ILE A 285 2.56 -1.88 14.72
C ILE A 285 1.54 -0.83 15.19
N ILE A 286 0.95 -1.04 16.36
CA ILE A 286 -0.09 -0.16 16.91
C ILE A 286 0.34 0.33 18.27
N ALA A 287 0.81 1.58 18.36
CA ALA A 287 1.34 2.21 19.56
C ALA A 287 0.37 3.24 20.14
N GLN A 288 -0.14 3.00 21.36
CA GLN A 288 -1.07 3.91 22.04
C GLN A 288 -0.48 4.51 23.29
N THR A 289 -0.71 5.81 23.51
CA THR A 289 -0.29 6.50 24.73
C THR A 289 -0.95 5.87 25.97
N THR A 290 -0.15 5.58 27.00
CA THR A 290 -0.65 5.09 28.30
C THR A 290 -1.42 6.15 29.08
N GLY A 291 -1.17 7.43 28.77
CA GLY A 291 -1.91 8.57 29.28
C GLY A 291 -3.06 9.02 28.36
N GLY A 292 -3.85 9.98 28.83
CA GLY A 292 -5.04 10.48 28.14
C GLY A 292 -6.26 9.58 28.34
N ASP A 293 -7.42 10.06 27.89
CA ASP A 293 -8.69 9.33 27.95
C ASP A 293 -8.70 8.21 26.91
N GLN A 294 -8.67 6.97 27.40
CA GLN A 294 -8.64 5.77 26.57
C GLN A 294 -9.98 5.48 25.87
N ASN A 295 -11.05 6.21 26.20
CA ASN A 295 -12.34 6.13 25.50
C ASN A 295 -12.51 7.19 24.40
N ASN A 296 -11.51 8.06 24.25
CA ASN A 296 -11.47 9.13 23.26
C ASN A 296 -10.09 9.12 22.59
N VAL A 297 -9.98 8.41 21.48
CA VAL A 297 -8.71 8.10 20.80
C VAL A 297 -8.62 8.88 19.50
N LEU A 298 -7.51 9.61 19.31
CA LEU A 298 -7.04 10.05 18.01
C LEU A 298 -6.20 8.92 17.43
N ALA A 299 -6.58 8.36 16.29
CA ALA A 299 -5.74 7.44 15.55
C ALA A 299 -4.98 8.20 14.44
N VAL A 300 -3.71 7.86 14.24
CA VAL A 300 -2.82 8.48 13.25
C VAL A 300 -2.09 7.34 12.56
N GLY A 301 -2.10 7.28 11.23
CA GLY A 301 -1.51 6.16 10.51
C GLY A 301 -0.77 6.53 9.24
N ALA A 302 0.08 5.59 8.83
CA ALA A 302 0.94 5.57 7.66
C ALA A 302 1.30 4.10 7.38
N HIS A 303 1.59 3.73 6.14
CA HIS A 303 1.98 2.34 5.85
C HIS A 303 3.51 2.17 5.83
N SER A 304 3.94 0.94 6.14
CA SER A 304 5.34 0.61 6.43
C SER A 304 6.01 -0.25 5.35
N ASP A 305 5.21 -0.88 4.48
CA ASP A 305 5.70 -1.60 3.32
C ASP A 305 5.96 -0.68 2.12
N SER A 306 6.37 -1.27 0.99
CA SER A 306 6.54 -0.59 -0.30
C SER A 306 6.23 -1.55 -1.45
N VAL A 307 6.09 -1.03 -2.66
CA VAL A 307 6.11 -1.85 -3.89
C VAL A 307 7.43 -2.60 -4.12
N PHE A 308 7.40 -3.54 -5.06
CA PHE A 308 8.56 -4.31 -5.53
C PHE A 308 9.65 -3.45 -6.20
N ALA A 309 9.27 -2.39 -6.89
CA ALA A 309 10.15 -1.68 -7.81
C ALA A 309 11.27 -0.91 -7.11
N GLY A 310 11.01 -0.40 -5.90
CA GLY A 310 11.91 0.55 -5.26
C GLY A 310 11.85 0.55 -3.74
N PRO A 311 12.73 1.34 -3.12
CA PRO A 311 12.88 1.39 -1.68
C PRO A 311 11.87 2.30 -0.99
N GLY A 312 10.82 2.79 -1.67
CA GLY A 312 9.60 3.40 -1.13
C GLY A 312 9.81 4.48 -0.06
N ILE A 313 10.73 5.43 -0.27
CA ILE A 313 11.13 6.35 0.79
C ILE A 313 10.18 7.54 0.93
N ASN A 314 9.61 8.04 -0.17
CA ASN A 314 8.44 8.90 -0.09
C ASN A 314 7.18 8.06 0.19
N ASP A 315 7.06 6.91 -0.50
CA ASP A 315 5.88 6.05 -0.55
C ASP A 315 6.07 4.69 0.18
N ASP A 316 5.63 4.53 1.42
CA ASP A 316 5.23 5.61 2.37
C ASP A 316 6.23 5.76 3.52
N GLY A 317 7.52 5.76 3.16
CA GLY A 317 8.56 6.05 4.13
C GLY A 317 8.39 7.43 4.79
N SER A 318 7.89 8.41 4.04
CA SER A 318 7.74 9.78 4.52
C SER A 318 6.63 9.88 5.57
N GLY A 319 5.45 9.28 5.34
CA GLY A 319 4.36 9.20 6.31
C GLY A 319 4.78 8.44 7.56
N THR A 320 5.36 7.24 7.39
CA THR A 320 5.86 6.41 8.50
C THR A 320 6.83 7.19 9.39
N ILE A 321 7.79 7.89 8.80
CA ILE A 321 8.77 8.68 9.56
C ILE A 321 8.13 9.90 10.21
N GLY A 322 7.22 10.60 9.52
CA GLY A 322 6.53 11.79 10.03
C GLY A 322 5.70 11.49 11.29
N ILE A 323 4.95 10.38 11.27
CA ILE A 323 4.15 9.97 12.42
C ILE A 323 5.03 9.39 13.55
N LEU A 324 6.11 8.67 13.21
CA LEU A 324 7.07 8.13 14.20
C LEU A 324 7.80 9.26 14.94
N GLU A 325 8.32 10.24 14.21
CA GLU A 325 8.98 11.40 14.83
C GLU A 325 8.00 12.18 15.72
N THR A 326 6.75 12.36 15.26
CA THR A 326 5.71 12.98 16.08
C THR A 326 5.45 12.19 17.36
N ALA A 327 5.37 10.86 17.29
CA ALA A 327 5.19 9.99 18.45
C ALA A 327 6.32 10.14 19.48
N LEU A 328 7.58 10.17 19.02
CA LEU A 328 8.75 10.35 19.87
C LEU A 328 8.77 11.72 20.56
N GLN A 329 8.41 12.79 19.83
CA GLN A 329 8.36 14.12 20.41
C GLN A 329 7.16 14.32 21.35
N LEU A 330 6.02 13.68 21.07
CA LEU A 330 4.83 13.72 21.93
C LEU A 330 5.10 13.14 23.32
N ALA A 331 5.99 12.15 23.43
CA ALA A 331 6.37 11.52 24.70
C ALA A 331 6.98 12.49 25.73
N LYS A 332 7.32 13.73 25.34
CA LYS A 332 7.77 14.81 26.23
C LYS A 332 6.61 15.55 26.91
N PHE A 333 5.37 15.27 26.52
CA PHE A 333 4.17 15.96 26.95
C PHE A 333 3.11 15.01 27.52
N LYS A 334 2.07 15.58 28.12
CA LYS A 334 0.85 14.88 28.52
C LYS A 334 -0.30 15.26 27.59
N THR A 335 -1.05 14.27 27.14
CA THR A 335 -2.28 14.44 26.35
C THR A 335 -3.53 14.38 27.24
N HIS A 336 -4.64 14.96 26.75
CA HIS A 336 -5.96 14.81 27.36
C HIS A 336 -6.70 13.59 26.81
N ASN A 337 -6.68 13.42 25.49
CA ASN A 337 -7.19 12.26 24.77
C ASN A 337 -6.05 11.28 24.48
N ALA A 338 -6.34 9.99 24.39
CA ALA A 338 -5.32 9.03 23.98
C ALA A 338 -4.95 9.24 22.51
N VAL A 339 -3.69 9.00 22.15
CA VAL A 339 -3.23 9.02 20.76
C VAL A 339 -2.71 7.62 20.41
N ARG A 340 -3.12 7.11 19.25
CA ARG A 340 -2.75 5.81 18.72
C ARG A 340 -2.04 6.01 17.38
N PHE A 341 -0.76 5.69 17.30
CA PHE A 341 0.03 5.66 16.08
C PHE A 341 -0.01 4.26 15.49
N CYS A 342 -0.39 4.14 14.22
CA CYS A 342 -0.55 2.88 13.52
C CYS A 342 0.39 2.84 12.32
N PHE A 343 1.16 1.77 12.20
CA PHE A 343 2.02 1.49 11.06
C PHE A 343 1.45 0.27 10.35
N TRP A 344 0.82 0.50 9.20
CA TRP A 344 0.10 -0.52 8.47
C TRP A 344 1.03 -1.32 7.57
N SER A 345 0.71 -2.58 7.38
CA SER A 345 1.45 -3.50 6.53
C SER A 345 0.57 -3.99 5.39
N ALA A 346 1.17 -4.22 4.23
CA ALA A 346 0.48 -4.69 3.03
C ALA A 346 -0.60 -3.71 2.54
N GLU A 347 -0.33 -2.41 2.63
CA GLU A 347 -1.15 -1.36 2.02
C GLU A 347 -1.14 -1.53 0.49
N GLU A 348 0.06 -1.76 -0.05
CA GLU A 348 0.40 -1.87 -1.49
C GLU A 348 -0.27 -3.05 -2.21
N PHE A 349 -0.96 -3.89 -1.43
CA PHE A 349 -1.68 -5.09 -1.83
C PHE A 349 -3.20 -4.94 -1.61
N GLY A 350 -3.67 -3.70 -1.40
CA GLY A 350 -5.07 -3.36 -1.20
C GLY A 350 -5.42 -3.22 0.28
N LEU A 351 -4.69 -2.37 1.01
CA LEU A 351 -5.04 -1.89 2.36
C LEU A 351 -5.18 -3.03 3.39
N LEU A 352 -4.42 -4.13 3.23
CA LEU A 352 -4.71 -5.37 3.94
C LEU A 352 -4.51 -5.22 5.46
N GLY A 353 -3.54 -4.43 5.90
CA GLY A 353 -3.25 -4.17 7.31
C GLY A 353 -4.32 -3.35 8.02
N SER A 354 -4.67 -2.18 7.48
CA SER A 354 -5.74 -1.34 8.03
C SER A 354 -7.13 -1.99 7.90
N THR A 355 -7.36 -2.76 6.83
CA THR A 355 -8.56 -3.59 6.67
C THR A 355 -8.66 -4.66 7.76
N TYR A 356 -7.57 -5.39 8.01
CA TYR A 356 -7.55 -6.38 9.09
C TYR A 356 -7.83 -5.73 10.45
N TYR A 357 -7.20 -4.59 10.73
CA TYR A 357 -7.41 -3.86 11.97
C TYR A 357 -8.87 -3.45 12.15
N THR A 358 -9.45 -2.74 11.17
CA THR A 358 -10.83 -2.23 11.27
C THR A 358 -11.88 -3.35 11.35
N GLN A 359 -11.66 -4.47 10.66
CA GLN A 359 -12.54 -5.64 10.71
C GLN A 359 -12.46 -6.42 12.03
N THR A 360 -11.36 -6.31 12.76
CA THR A 360 -11.18 -6.98 14.06
C THR A 360 -11.60 -6.12 15.24
N LEU A 361 -11.85 -4.82 15.04
CA LEU A 361 -12.41 -3.95 16.07
C LEU A 361 -13.85 -4.37 16.45
N SER A 362 -14.09 -4.47 17.76
CA SER A 362 -15.48 -4.48 18.26
C SER A 362 -16.15 -3.13 17.98
N ALA A 363 -17.48 -3.10 18.06
CA ALA A 363 -18.21 -1.83 17.92
C ALA A 363 -17.77 -0.82 19.00
N GLU A 364 -17.57 -1.30 20.23
CA GLU A 364 -17.12 -0.47 21.36
C GLU A 364 -15.70 0.08 21.14
N GLU A 365 -14.77 -0.73 20.62
CA GLU A 365 -13.40 -0.23 20.36
C GLU A 365 -13.36 0.79 19.22
N ALA A 366 -14.17 0.58 18.16
CA ALA A 366 -14.28 1.55 17.08
C ALA A 366 -15.01 2.83 17.50
N GLU A 367 -15.95 2.76 18.46
CA GLU A 367 -16.59 3.94 19.06
C GLU A 367 -15.59 4.83 19.81
N LYS A 368 -14.47 4.28 20.29
CA LYS A 368 -13.42 5.07 20.95
C LYS A 368 -12.60 5.91 19.98
N ILE A 369 -12.46 5.46 18.73
CA ILE A 369 -11.71 6.20 17.70
C ILE A 369 -12.58 7.36 17.21
N LYS A 370 -12.16 8.59 17.54
CA LYS A 370 -12.92 9.81 17.23
C LYS A 370 -12.56 10.41 15.89
N LEU A 371 -11.33 10.20 15.45
CA LEU A 371 -10.79 10.66 14.18
C LEU A 371 -9.60 9.77 13.83
N TYR A 372 -9.49 9.42 12.55
CA TYR A 372 -8.30 8.81 11.95
C TYR A 372 -7.60 9.85 11.06
N LEU A 373 -6.30 10.07 11.24
CA LEU A 373 -5.51 10.92 10.35
C LEU A 373 -4.52 10.07 9.58
N ASN A 374 -4.66 10.05 8.26
CA ASN A 374 -3.82 9.29 7.35
C ASN A 374 -2.72 10.19 6.78
N TYR A 375 -1.50 9.69 6.73
CA TYR A 375 -0.37 10.39 6.13
C TYR A 375 0.38 9.42 5.26
N ASP A 376 0.22 9.61 3.97
CA ASP A 376 0.76 8.79 2.91
C ASP A 376 1.38 9.74 1.88
N MET A 377 2.66 9.53 1.53
CA MET A 377 3.45 10.41 0.67
C MET A 377 3.34 11.90 1.05
N ILE A 378 4.13 12.31 2.04
CA ILE A 378 4.16 13.69 2.56
C ILE A 378 5.41 14.49 2.13
N ALA A 379 6.17 14.00 1.16
CA ALA A 379 7.47 14.56 0.78
C ALA A 379 7.79 14.49 -0.74
N SER A 380 6.80 14.49 -1.62
CA SER A 380 7.00 14.39 -3.07
C SER A 380 7.95 15.48 -3.63
N PRO A 381 8.83 15.14 -4.59
CA PRO A 381 9.86 16.07 -5.11
C PRO A 381 9.25 17.34 -5.73
N ASN A 382 8.14 17.19 -6.44
CA ASN A 382 7.39 18.25 -7.11
C ASN A 382 6.03 18.44 -6.41
N TYR A 383 6.01 18.45 -5.08
CA TYR A 383 4.80 18.43 -4.25
C TYR A 383 3.75 19.52 -4.54
N VAL A 384 2.51 19.18 -4.17
CA VAL A 384 1.48 20.11 -3.69
C VAL A 384 1.27 19.89 -2.20
N ILE A 385 0.47 20.73 -1.52
CA ILE A 385 -0.04 20.42 -0.18
C ILE A 385 -1.54 20.22 -0.33
N ALA A 386 -1.96 18.98 -0.52
CA ALA A 386 -3.34 18.60 -0.72
C ALA A 386 -3.96 18.11 0.60
N LEU A 387 -5.12 18.66 0.96
CA LEU A 387 -5.89 18.23 2.12
C LEU A 387 -6.99 17.28 1.65
N TYR A 388 -7.22 16.19 2.37
CA TYR A 388 -8.37 15.34 2.05
C TYR A 388 -9.68 16.14 2.21
N ASP A 389 -10.49 16.17 1.15
CA ASP A 389 -11.77 16.87 1.03
C ASP A 389 -12.81 16.23 1.96
N GLY A 390 -12.83 16.69 3.20
CA GLY A 390 -13.64 16.17 4.28
C GLY A 390 -15.10 16.57 4.16
N ASP A 391 -15.36 17.77 3.64
CA ASP A 391 -16.70 18.33 3.46
C ASP A 391 -17.31 18.05 2.07
N GLY A 392 -16.53 17.51 1.14
CA GLY A 392 -16.94 17.15 -0.21
C GLY A 392 -17.12 18.35 -1.13
N SER A 393 -16.59 19.52 -0.78
CA SER A 393 -16.78 20.76 -1.52
C SER A 393 -16.05 20.80 -2.86
N ALA A 394 -14.95 20.06 -2.99
CA ALA A 394 -14.16 19.99 -4.21
C ALA A 394 -14.59 18.83 -5.12
N PHE A 395 -14.90 17.66 -4.54
CA PHE A 395 -15.12 16.42 -5.32
C PHE A 395 -16.55 15.84 -5.21
N ASN A 396 -17.46 16.49 -4.49
CA ASN A 396 -18.81 16.00 -4.21
C ASN A 396 -18.84 14.63 -3.50
N LEU A 397 -17.78 14.30 -2.77
CA LEU A 397 -17.66 13.09 -1.96
C LEU A 397 -17.23 13.48 -0.54
N THR A 398 -18.18 13.50 0.40
CA THR A 398 -17.92 13.85 1.80
C THR A 398 -17.46 12.63 2.60
N GLY A 399 -16.51 12.82 3.52
CA GLY A 399 -16.20 11.84 4.55
C GLY A 399 -17.29 11.77 5.64
N PRO A 400 -17.23 10.79 6.57
CA PRO A 400 -18.09 10.74 7.75
C PRO A 400 -18.01 12.03 8.59
N PRO A 401 -19.05 12.36 9.38
CA PRO A 401 -19.05 13.54 10.26
C PRO A 401 -17.80 13.61 11.15
N GLY A 402 -17.06 14.71 11.08
CA GLY A 402 -15.72 14.88 11.66
C GLY A 402 -14.62 15.07 10.62
N SER A 403 -14.82 14.62 9.39
CA SER A 403 -13.82 14.73 8.31
C SER A 403 -13.68 16.18 7.84
N ALA A 404 -14.79 16.88 7.64
CA ALA A 404 -14.82 18.32 7.35
C ALA A 404 -14.06 19.16 8.40
N GLU A 405 -14.16 18.81 9.68
CA GLU A 405 -13.47 19.52 10.74
C GLU A 405 -11.97 19.21 10.79
N ALA A 406 -11.56 18.02 10.34
CA ALA A 406 -10.14 17.67 10.17
C ALA A 406 -9.51 18.48 9.03
N GLU A 407 -10.19 18.57 7.89
CA GLU A 407 -9.82 19.42 6.77
C GLU A 407 -9.74 20.89 7.18
N GLN A 408 -10.80 21.42 7.80
CA GLN A 408 -10.86 22.84 8.20
C GLN A 408 -9.75 23.21 9.20
N PHE A 409 -9.40 22.30 10.12
CA PHE A 409 -8.28 22.51 11.01
C PHE A 409 -6.96 22.68 10.24
N LEU A 410 -6.68 21.78 9.28
CA LEU A 410 -5.47 21.83 8.47
C LEU A 410 -5.45 23.06 7.55
N ALA A 411 -6.57 23.39 6.90
CA ALA A 411 -6.71 24.59 6.07
C ALA A 411 -6.42 25.86 6.89
N SER A 412 -6.97 25.95 8.10
CA SER A 412 -6.70 27.08 9.01
C SER A 412 -5.23 27.11 9.45
N TYR A 413 -4.65 25.95 9.75
CA TYR A 413 -3.24 25.84 10.14
C TYR A 413 -2.29 26.34 9.04
N PHE A 414 -2.50 25.94 7.79
CA PHE A 414 -1.68 26.38 6.67
C PHE A 414 -1.94 27.85 6.30
N ALA A 415 -3.19 28.32 6.38
CA ALA A 415 -3.52 29.72 6.19
C ALA A 415 -2.81 30.63 7.21
N ASP A 416 -2.74 30.24 8.49
CA ASP A 416 -2.00 30.97 9.53
C ASP A 416 -0.49 31.07 9.24
N LEU A 417 0.05 30.10 8.47
CA LEU A 417 1.44 30.09 8.02
C LEU A 417 1.65 30.79 6.67
N ASN A 418 0.58 31.26 6.02
CA ASN A 418 0.57 31.75 4.64
C ASN A 418 1.13 30.72 3.63
N ILE A 419 0.85 29.45 3.87
CA ILE A 419 1.19 28.35 2.97
C ILE A 419 -0.07 27.99 2.19
N PRO A 420 -0.04 27.98 0.84
CA PRO A 420 -1.20 27.59 0.05
C PRO A 420 -1.51 26.10 0.26
N THR A 421 -2.77 25.74 0.03
CA THR A 421 -3.25 24.35 0.02
C THR A 421 -4.16 24.14 -1.18
N THR A 422 -4.35 22.88 -1.54
CA THR A 422 -5.39 22.40 -2.47
C THR A 422 -6.14 21.25 -1.81
N GLU A 423 -7.18 20.73 -2.45
CA GLU A 423 -7.94 19.56 -2.00
C GLU A 423 -7.57 18.29 -2.79
N THR A 424 -7.74 17.13 -2.17
CA THR A 424 -7.69 15.79 -2.79
C THR A 424 -8.87 14.96 -2.31
N ASP A 425 -9.42 14.09 -3.14
CA ASP A 425 -10.57 13.26 -2.76
C ASP A 425 -10.18 12.04 -1.88
N PHE A 426 -11.19 11.45 -1.26
CA PHE A 426 -11.09 10.11 -0.68
C PHE A 426 -11.33 9.05 -1.77
N ASP A 427 -10.37 8.87 -2.67
CA ASP A 427 -10.43 7.93 -3.79
C ASP A 427 -10.32 6.44 -3.39
N GLY A 428 -10.00 6.17 -2.13
CA GLY A 428 -9.89 4.81 -1.56
C GLY A 428 -8.52 4.16 -1.77
N ARG A 429 -7.49 4.89 -2.20
CA ARG A 429 -6.13 4.37 -2.47
C ARG A 429 -5.18 4.41 -1.28
N SER A 430 -5.68 4.59 -0.05
CA SER A 430 -4.82 4.55 1.14
C SER A 430 -5.61 4.14 2.39
N ASP A 431 -4.91 3.95 3.52
CA ASP A 431 -5.42 3.31 4.74
C ASP A 431 -6.56 4.07 5.44
N TYR A 432 -6.94 5.28 4.99
CA TYR A 432 -8.18 5.92 5.45
C TYR A 432 -9.43 5.15 5.00
N GLY A 433 -9.39 4.45 3.86
CA GLY A 433 -10.54 3.78 3.26
C GLY A 433 -11.28 2.84 4.23
N PRO A 434 -10.59 1.87 4.85
CA PRO A 434 -11.21 0.95 5.81
C PRO A 434 -11.79 1.62 7.05
N PHE A 435 -11.32 2.83 7.42
CA PHE A 435 -11.92 3.62 8.51
C PHE A 435 -13.21 4.30 8.05
N LEU A 436 -13.22 4.88 6.85
CA LEU A 436 -14.43 5.45 6.24
C LEU A 436 -15.53 4.37 6.11
N ASP A 437 -15.17 3.16 5.70
CA ASP A 437 -16.07 2.00 5.54
C ASP A 437 -16.81 1.60 6.82
N ILE A 438 -16.25 1.88 7.99
CA ILE A 438 -16.89 1.63 9.29
C ILE A 438 -17.42 2.90 9.97
N GLY A 439 -17.42 4.00 9.24
CA GLY A 439 -17.95 5.30 9.64
C GLY A 439 -17.09 6.08 10.64
N ILE A 440 -15.79 5.79 10.72
CA ILE A 440 -14.84 6.62 11.46
C ILE A 440 -14.44 7.78 10.54
N PRO A 441 -14.58 9.05 10.98
CA PRO A 441 -14.14 10.18 10.17
C PRO A 441 -12.63 10.13 9.96
N ALA A 442 -12.21 10.57 8.78
CA ALA A 442 -10.80 10.61 8.41
C ALA A 442 -10.38 11.98 7.88
N GLY A 443 -9.08 12.20 7.80
CA GLY A 443 -8.47 13.37 7.18
C GLY A 443 -6.96 13.16 7.06
N GLY A 444 -6.23 14.18 6.61
CA GLY A 444 -4.80 14.04 6.37
C GLY A 444 -4.28 15.02 5.33
N ILE A 445 -3.04 14.79 4.93
CA ILE A 445 -2.33 15.59 3.92
C ILE A 445 -1.69 14.62 2.94
N PHE A 446 -1.71 14.97 1.66
CA PHE A 446 -1.04 14.27 0.57
C PHE A 446 -0.19 15.25 -0.23
N THR A 447 0.95 14.80 -0.75
CA THR A 447 1.82 15.65 -1.59
C THR A 447 1.76 15.35 -3.09
N GLY A 448 0.90 14.41 -3.49
CA GLY A 448 0.71 14.02 -4.88
C GLY A 448 1.61 12.86 -5.30
N ALA A 449 1.17 12.08 -6.28
CA ALA A 449 1.89 10.92 -6.79
C ALA A 449 2.17 11.05 -8.30
N GLU A 450 1.50 10.25 -9.14
CA GLU A 450 1.76 10.19 -10.58
C GLU A 450 1.21 11.38 -11.38
N GLU A 451 0.31 12.18 -10.79
CA GLU A 451 -0.40 13.23 -11.51
C GLU A 451 0.52 14.37 -11.92
N LEU A 452 0.29 14.91 -13.13
CA LEU A 452 1.07 16.02 -13.65
C LEU A 452 0.67 17.32 -12.96
N LYS A 453 1.65 18.00 -12.37
CA LYS A 453 1.47 19.34 -11.80
C LYS A 453 0.99 20.32 -12.87
N THR A 454 -0.03 21.10 -12.55
CA THR A 454 -0.57 22.16 -13.42
C THR A 454 0.29 23.43 -13.40
N VAL A 455 0.03 24.36 -14.31
CA VAL A 455 0.70 25.66 -14.35
C VAL A 455 0.31 26.50 -13.12
N GLU A 456 -0.95 26.40 -12.70
CA GLU A 456 -1.52 27.07 -11.55
C GLU A 456 -0.88 26.57 -10.24
N GLU A 457 -0.76 25.25 -10.08
CA GLU A 457 -0.07 24.65 -8.93
C GLU A 457 1.42 24.98 -8.92
N ALA A 458 2.10 24.97 -10.07
CA ALA A 458 3.50 25.39 -10.15
C ALA A 458 3.68 26.85 -9.73
N ALA A 459 2.71 27.72 -10.00
CA ALA A 459 2.73 29.11 -9.52
C ALA A 459 2.50 29.22 -8.00
N LEU A 460 1.74 28.31 -7.40
CA LEU A 460 1.43 28.30 -5.96
C LEU A 460 2.51 27.62 -5.11
N PHE A 461 2.98 26.45 -5.54
CA PHE A 461 3.86 25.56 -4.77
C PHE A 461 5.30 25.54 -5.29
N GLY A 462 5.57 26.15 -6.46
CA GLY A 462 6.83 25.99 -7.18
C GLY A 462 6.92 24.65 -7.92
N GLY A 463 8.13 24.30 -8.35
CA GLY A 463 8.39 23.09 -9.14
C GLY A 463 8.10 23.28 -10.63
N GLU A 464 7.86 22.17 -11.35
CA GLU A 464 7.72 22.17 -12.81
C GLU A 464 6.32 21.67 -13.23
N ALA A 465 5.62 22.49 -14.01
CA ALA A 465 4.33 22.12 -14.59
C ALA A 465 4.53 21.09 -15.71
N GLY A 466 3.61 20.14 -15.84
CA GLY A 466 3.70 19.04 -16.79
C GLY A 466 4.65 17.92 -16.35
N VAL A 467 5.21 18.01 -15.14
CA VAL A 467 5.99 16.94 -14.49
C VAL A 467 5.15 16.37 -13.35
N ALA A 468 5.22 15.06 -13.14
CA ALA A 468 4.51 14.39 -12.05
C ALA A 468 4.86 14.99 -10.68
N TYR A 469 3.95 14.93 -9.71
CA TYR A 469 4.26 15.32 -8.32
C TYR A 469 5.39 14.50 -7.73
N ASP A 470 5.38 13.19 -7.98
CA ASP A 470 6.47 12.27 -7.73
C ASP A 470 6.78 11.44 -8.99
N VAL A 471 7.83 11.83 -9.69
CA VAL A 471 8.32 11.13 -10.90
C VAL A 471 8.82 9.72 -10.61
N ASN A 472 9.05 9.38 -9.35
CA ASN A 472 9.51 8.08 -8.91
C ASN A 472 8.45 7.30 -8.12
N TYR A 473 7.19 7.74 -8.08
CA TYR A 473 6.09 6.96 -7.49
C TYR A 473 6.07 5.54 -8.06
N HIS A 474 6.13 4.54 -7.18
CA HIS A 474 6.29 3.12 -7.52
C HIS A 474 7.50 2.78 -8.43
N GLN A 475 8.59 3.55 -8.36
CA GLN A 475 9.82 3.32 -9.13
C GLN A 475 11.05 3.10 -8.24
N VAL A 476 12.11 2.54 -8.84
CA VAL A 476 13.41 2.33 -8.18
C VAL A 476 14.04 3.62 -7.64
N GLY A 477 13.66 4.76 -8.22
CA GLY A 477 14.15 6.08 -7.85
C GLY A 477 13.49 6.66 -6.60
N ASP A 478 12.47 6.03 -6.01
CA ASP A 478 11.85 6.50 -4.76
C ASP A 478 12.72 6.15 -3.55
N ASN A 479 13.90 6.76 -3.54
CA ASN A 479 14.95 6.63 -2.56
C ASN A 479 15.09 7.93 -1.76
N TYR A 480 16.07 8.03 -0.87
CA TYR A 480 16.22 9.21 -0.04
C TYR A 480 16.36 10.52 -0.83
N ASP A 481 17.06 10.47 -1.98
CA ASP A 481 17.32 11.67 -2.78
C ASP A 481 16.06 12.10 -3.57
N ASN A 482 14.98 11.30 -3.57
CA ASN A 482 13.67 11.66 -4.10
C ASN A 482 12.91 12.67 -3.20
N LEU A 483 13.24 12.72 -1.91
CA LEU A 483 12.48 13.50 -0.94
C LEU A 483 12.67 15.01 -1.11
N ASN A 484 11.57 15.75 -1.13
CA ASN A 484 11.56 17.18 -0.88
C ASN A 484 11.56 17.44 0.64
N PHE A 485 12.70 17.79 1.22
CA PHE A 485 12.83 18.01 2.68
C PHE A 485 12.07 19.24 3.22
N GLU A 486 11.79 20.23 2.36
CA GLU A 486 10.93 21.35 2.74
C GLU A 486 9.50 20.87 2.94
N ALA A 487 8.92 20.20 1.94
CA ALA A 487 7.59 19.59 2.03
C ALA A 487 7.51 18.62 3.22
N PHE A 488 8.49 17.73 3.34
CA PHE A 488 8.54 16.74 4.42
C PHE A 488 8.51 17.40 5.80
N THR A 489 9.26 18.48 5.99
CA THR A 489 9.33 19.20 7.27
C THR A 489 8.05 19.99 7.55
N ILE A 490 7.48 20.64 6.54
CA ILE A 490 6.21 21.38 6.63
C ILE A 490 5.08 20.43 7.05
N ASN A 491 4.94 19.31 6.34
CA ASN A 491 3.88 18.32 6.60
C ASN A 491 4.08 17.57 7.92
N SER A 492 5.32 17.23 8.29
CA SER A 492 5.59 16.64 9.62
C SER A 492 5.24 17.58 10.77
N LYS A 493 5.39 18.90 10.58
CA LYS A 493 4.93 19.89 11.57
C LYS A 493 3.41 20.01 11.59
N ALA A 494 2.75 19.88 10.44
CA ALA A 494 1.29 19.82 10.39
C ALA A 494 0.75 18.58 11.12
N ILE A 495 1.38 17.40 10.96
CA ILE A 495 1.07 16.18 11.75
C ILE A 495 1.17 16.49 13.25
N ALA A 496 2.29 17.08 13.69
CA ALA A 496 2.48 17.48 15.09
C ALA A 496 1.41 18.48 15.57
N ALA A 497 0.99 19.42 14.72
CA ALA A 497 -0.06 20.38 15.05
C ALA A 497 -1.42 19.70 15.23
N SER A 498 -1.81 18.82 14.31
CA SER A 498 -3.03 18.01 14.37
C SER A 498 -3.06 17.12 15.61
N VAL A 499 -1.96 16.41 15.88
CA VAL A 499 -1.81 15.59 17.08
C VAL A 499 -1.96 16.44 18.34
N ALA A 500 -1.32 17.61 18.42
CA ALA A 500 -1.47 18.49 19.58
C ALA A 500 -2.90 19.00 19.76
N HIS A 501 -3.59 19.35 18.66
CA HIS A 501 -4.97 19.83 18.69
C HIS A 501 -5.93 18.76 19.21
N TYR A 502 -5.97 17.61 18.52
CA TYR A 502 -6.95 16.56 18.80
C TYR A 502 -6.60 15.72 20.04
N SER A 503 -5.32 15.63 20.42
CA SER A 503 -4.96 15.06 21.73
C SER A 503 -5.31 15.97 22.91
N THR A 504 -5.59 17.25 22.66
CA THR A 504 -6.08 18.21 23.67
C THR A 504 -7.61 18.23 23.74
N SER A 505 -8.31 18.22 22.61
CA SER A 505 -9.77 18.31 22.57
C SER A 505 -10.38 17.77 21.28
N PHE A 506 -11.58 17.19 21.39
CA PHE A 506 -12.44 16.84 20.25
C PHE A 506 -13.66 17.75 20.14
N LYS A 507 -13.67 18.92 20.79
CA LYS A 507 -14.85 19.82 20.81
C LYS A 507 -15.25 20.35 19.43
N THR A 508 -14.30 20.38 18.50
CA THR A 508 -14.55 20.75 17.10
C THR A 508 -15.29 19.64 16.37
N LEU A 509 -15.07 18.37 16.72
CA LEU A 509 -15.73 17.25 16.06
C LEU A 509 -17.22 17.18 16.45
N PRO A 510 -18.11 16.90 15.50
CA PRO A 510 -19.52 16.69 15.79
C PRO A 510 -19.71 15.40 16.61
N PRO A 511 -20.86 15.26 17.30
CA PRO A 511 -21.25 13.99 17.87
C PRO A 511 -21.27 12.89 16.81
N ARG A 512 -20.81 11.70 17.19
CA ARG A 512 -20.84 10.49 16.36
C ARG A 512 -22.28 10.19 15.90
N ASP A 513 -22.48 10.04 14.58
CA ASP A 513 -23.75 9.61 14.00
C ASP A 513 -23.84 8.08 14.02
N ARG A 514 -24.51 7.56 15.05
CA ARG A 514 -24.65 6.11 15.26
C ARG A 514 -25.45 5.43 14.14
N GLU A 515 -26.36 6.14 13.50
CA GLU A 515 -27.14 5.57 12.38
C GLU A 515 -26.25 5.44 11.14
N TYR A 516 -25.41 6.45 10.88
CA TYR A 516 -24.39 6.41 9.82
C TYR A 516 -23.42 5.23 10.02
N GLU A 517 -22.87 5.06 11.23
CA GLU A 517 -21.93 3.98 11.54
C GLU A 517 -22.53 2.58 11.40
N ILE A 518 -23.77 2.40 11.87
CA ILE A 518 -24.48 1.12 11.74
C ILE A 518 -24.71 0.79 10.26
N LYS A 519 -25.10 1.79 9.45
CA LYS A 519 -25.27 1.62 8.00
C LYS A 519 -23.95 1.28 7.32
N ALA A 520 -22.88 2.03 7.61
CA ALA A 520 -21.54 1.83 7.06
C ALA A 520 -21.03 0.40 7.39
N ARG A 521 -21.07 0.00 8.66
CA ARG A 521 -20.70 -1.36 9.09
C ARG A 521 -21.54 -2.45 8.44
N SER A 522 -22.84 -2.22 8.27
CA SER A 522 -23.72 -3.19 7.59
C SER A 522 -23.38 -3.31 6.10
N ALA A 523 -23.01 -2.20 5.45
CA ALA A 523 -22.59 -2.17 4.05
C ALA A 523 -21.23 -2.87 3.85
N GLN A 524 -20.27 -2.70 4.76
CA GLN A 524 -18.99 -3.43 4.74
C GLN A 524 -19.20 -4.95 4.74
N HIS A 525 -20.17 -5.47 5.50
CA HIS A 525 -20.51 -6.91 5.52
C HIS A 525 -21.18 -7.41 4.22
N SER A 526 -21.63 -6.50 3.37
CA SER A 526 -22.19 -6.81 2.04
C SER A 526 -21.19 -6.64 0.90
N HIS A 527 -20.01 -6.05 1.15
CA HIS A 527 -18.93 -5.96 0.17
C HIS A 527 -18.17 -7.29 0.04
N PRO A 528 -17.74 -7.65 -1.18
CA PRO A 528 -17.09 -8.94 -1.45
C PRO A 528 -15.77 -9.12 -0.68
N HIS A 529 -15.05 -8.04 -0.34
CA HIS A 529 -13.83 -8.08 0.47
C HIS A 529 -14.05 -8.63 1.88
N ALA A 530 -15.20 -8.39 2.51
CA ALA A 530 -15.47 -8.83 3.90
C ALA A 530 -15.83 -10.32 4.02
N ARG A 531 -16.29 -10.98 2.94
CA ARG A 531 -16.67 -12.41 2.98
C ARG A 531 -15.47 -13.36 3.07
N SER A 532 -14.29 -12.93 2.63
CA SER A 532 -13.09 -13.77 2.52
C SER A 532 -12.49 -14.17 3.88
N LEU A 533 -12.43 -13.25 4.84
CA LEU A 533 -11.71 -13.47 6.11
C LEU A 533 -12.51 -14.26 7.16
N ARG A 534 -13.85 -14.25 7.08
CA ARG A 534 -14.70 -14.94 8.06
C ARG A 534 -14.73 -16.46 7.91
N ALA A 535 -14.30 -17.00 6.76
CA ALA A 535 -14.46 -18.42 6.44
C ALA A 535 -13.47 -19.38 7.15
N LYS A 536 -12.48 -18.89 7.92
CA LYS A 536 -11.45 -19.75 8.53
C LYS A 536 -11.43 -19.83 10.06
N ASN A 537 -12.30 -19.12 10.79
CA ASN A 537 -12.37 -19.19 12.25
C ASN A 537 -13.57 -19.99 12.78
N ILE A 538 -13.85 -21.16 12.18
CA ILE A 538 -14.65 -22.19 12.86
C ILE A 538 -13.67 -23.22 13.42
N HIS A 539 -13.42 -23.12 14.72
CA HIS A 539 -12.77 -24.17 15.49
C HIS A 539 -13.44 -25.52 15.19
N ALA A 540 -12.69 -26.41 14.56
CA ALA A 540 -12.97 -27.83 14.54
C ALA A 540 -13.00 -28.34 15.98
N LYS A 541 -14.20 -28.41 16.56
CA LYS A 541 -14.45 -29.35 17.65
C LYS A 541 -14.42 -30.75 17.02
N HIS A 542 -13.26 -31.38 17.15
CA HIS A 542 -13.16 -32.83 17.10
C HIS A 542 -14.14 -33.41 18.13
N ASP A 543 -15.18 -34.06 17.65
CA ASP A 543 -15.93 -35.03 18.45
C ASP A 543 -15.58 -36.43 17.94
N CYS A 544 -15.17 -37.27 18.87
CA CYS A 544 -14.66 -38.61 18.61
C CYS A 544 -15.83 -39.60 18.52
N GLY A 545 -15.99 -40.19 17.33
CA GLY A 545 -16.35 -41.60 17.13
C GLY A 545 -17.64 -42.15 17.78
N ALA A 546 -18.62 -42.43 16.93
CA ALA A 546 -19.42 -43.65 17.03
C ALA A 546 -19.79 -44.14 15.62
N ALA A 547 -19.36 -45.35 15.29
CA ALA A 547 -19.54 -45.99 13.99
C ALA A 547 -21.01 -46.32 13.68
N PRO A 548 -21.48 -46.19 12.42
CA PRO A 548 -22.69 -46.84 11.97
C PRO A 548 -22.39 -48.23 11.39
N LYS A 549 -23.22 -49.18 11.78
CA LYS A 549 -23.27 -50.58 11.34
C LYS A 549 -23.59 -50.70 9.85
N GLU A 550 -23.12 -51.80 9.28
CA GLU A 550 -23.35 -52.27 7.91
C GLU A 550 -24.83 -52.34 7.50
N THR A 551 -25.00 -52.14 6.19
CA THR A 551 -26.11 -52.48 5.28
C THR A 551 -27.03 -53.63 5.71
N ILE A 552 -28.34 -53.44 5.50
CA ILE A 552 -29.09 -53.99 4.34
C ILE A 552 -29.97 -52.87 3.77
#